data_AF-A0A085FTN7-F1
#
_entry.id   AF-A0A085FTN7-F1
#
_cell.length_a   1.000
_cell.length_b   1.000
_cell.length_c   1.000
_cell.angle_alpha   90.00
_cell.angle_beta   90.00
_cell.angle_gamma   90.00
#
_symmetry.space_group_name_H-M   'P 1'
#
loop_
_entity.id
_entity.type
_entity.pdbx_description
1 polymer ?
#
loop_
_entity_poly.entity_id
_entity_poly.type
_entity_poly.pdbx_seq_one_letter_code
_entity_poly.pdbx_strand_id
1 'polypeptide(L)'
;MRTLIAGLALIASSTLAFAQAHLTPMAPAAQSAPAPQASPEGRTMITHNNWGVIPTPQFKDKRIYRRYTFVEKGENGKDSTIANFMLLTCPRGTKQVHISFELTHFFDMASVYPSGFEPAAKNRILINDTQAVTMPAEVISSEIFFDRTPETQEDFDAVLTASKLTLVFGKEMQNRITFVSNPKSTEGYTKLLLEHFPNGGKFMTTSDGMRDCDRFRKSRR
;
A
#
# COMPACT_ATOMS: atom_id res chain seq x y z
N MET A 1 56.22 40.98 -20.57
CA MET A 1 56.98 41.32 -21.80
C MET A 1 57.27 40.02 -22.53
N ARG A 2 56.82 39.87 -23.80
CA ARG A 2 57.45 39.09 -24.91
C ARG A 2 57.59 37.56 -24.70
N THR A 3 57.20 36.63 -25.58
CA THR A 3 56.71 36.63 -26.98
C THR A 3 56.14 35.22 -27.28
N LEU A 4 55.17 35.12 -28.20
CA LEU A 4 54.69 33.89 -28.85
C LEU A 4 55.80 33.12 -29.58
N ILE A 5 55.65 31.79 -29.73
CA ILE A 5 55.94 31.08 -30.99
C ILE A 5 54.84 30.01 -31.24
N ALA A 6 54.23 30.10 -32.42
CA ALA A 6 53.28 29.16 -32.99
C ALA A 6 54.01 27.98 -33.67
N GLY A 7 53.35 26.81 -33.74
CA GLY A 7 53.83 25.67 -34.52
C GLY A 7 52.67 24.88 -35.10
N LEU A 8 52.31 25.18 -36.35
CA LEU A 8 51.49 24.35 -37.23
C LEU A 8 52.24 23.05 -37.56
N ALA A 9 51.52 21.93 -37.66
CA ALA A 9 51.92 20.83 -38.51
C ALA A 9 50.68 20.22 -39.20
N LEU A 10 50.58 20.49 -40.50
CA LEU A 10 49.74 19.75 -41.45
C LEU A 10 50.29 18.33 -41.62
N ILE A 11 49.39 17.34 -41.68
CA ILE A 11 49.62 16.17 -42.52
C ILE A 11 48.33 15.94 -43.32
N ALA A 12 48.47 16.10 -44.63
CA ALA A 12 47.51 15.68 -45.63
C ALA A 12 48.02 14.36 -46.21
N SER A 13 47.12 13.41 -46.50
CA SER A 13 47.25 12.46 -47.61
C SER A 13 45.89 11.81 -47.90
N SER A 14 45.29 12.29 -48.99
CA SER A 14 44.56 11.60 -50.07
C SER A 14 44.83 10.08 -50.18
N THR A 15 43.95 9.18 -50.63
CA THR A 15 42.95 9.08 -51.72
C THR A 15 42.06 7.85 -51.38
N LEU A 16 40.87 7.54 -51.93
CA LEU A 16 40.44 7.37 -53.33
C LEU A 16 38.91 7.16 -53.34
N ALA A 17 38.28 7.55 -54.45
CA ALA A 17 36.85 7.51 -54.69
C ALA A 17 36.31 6.09 -54.95
N PHE A 18 35.04 5.86 -54.61
CA PHE A 18 34.11 5.05 -55.41
C PHE A 18 32.71 5.65 -55.30
N ALA A 19 32.16 6.01 -56.45
CA ALA A 19 30.74 6.35 -56.60
C ALA A 19 29.93 5.05 -56.59
N GLN A 20 28.82 5.01 -55.86
CA GLN A 20 27.66 4.19 -56.21
C GLN A 20 26.39 4.70 -55.51
N ALA A 21 25.36 4.87 -56.33
CA ALA A 21 24.09 5.47 -55.99
C ALA A 21 23.27 4.60 -55.02
N HIS A 22 22.82 5.18 -53.91
CA HIS A 22 21.79 4.57 -53.08
C HIS A 22 20.80 5.63 -52.59
N LEU A 23 19.59 5.55 -53.16
CA LEU A 23 18.29 5.65 -52.51
C LEU A 23 18.09 6.81 -51.52
N THR A 24 17.17 7.69 -51.90
CA THR A 24 16.44 8.62 -51.03
C THR A 24 16.16 8.01 -49.65
N PRO A 25 16.53 8.68 -48.54
CA PRO A 25 16.09 8.24 -47.22
C PRO A 25 14.57 8.40 -47.14
N MET A 26 13.87 7.28 -47.06
CA MET A 26 12.48 7.26 -46.60
C MET A 26 12.45 7.94 -45.24
N ALA A 27 11.61 8.98 -45.11
CA ALA A 27 11.29 9.58 -43.83
C ALA A 27 10.92 8.46 -42.85
N PRO A 28 11.45 8.46 -41.62
CA PRO A 28 11.00 7.50 -40.61
C PRO A 28 9.49 7.72 -40.45
N ALA A 29 8.72 6.65 -40.69
CA ALA A 29 7.32 6.61 -40.32
C ALA A 29 7.23 7.07 -38.87
N ALA A 30 6.39 8.07 -38.62
CA ALA A 30 6.07 8.51 -37.27
C ALA A 30 5.66 7.26 -36.48
N GLN A 31 6.57 6.78 -35.63
CA GLN A 31 6.25 5.76 -34.66
C GLN A 31 5.14 6.39 -33.84
N SER A 32 3.96 5.80 -33.95
CA SER A 32 2.83 6.11 -33.11
C SER A 32 3.38 6.08 -31.70
N ALA A 33 3.34 7.23 -31.01
CA ALA A 33 3.66 7.26 -29.59
C ALA A 33 2.86 6.12 -28.95
N PRO A 34 3.48 5.26 -28.11
CA PRO A 34 2.73 4.24 -27.41
C PRO A 34 1.54 4.92 -26.76
N ALA A 35 0.35 4.35 -26.98
CA ALA A 35 -0.87 4.83 -26.36
C ALA A 35 -0.58 5.06 -24.87
N PRO A 36 -1.15 6.11 -24.24
CA PRO A 36 -0.96 6.35 -22.82
C PRO A 36 -1.22 5.04 -22.09
N GLN A 37 -0.19 4.48 -21.46
CA GLN A 37 -0.36 3.33 -20.60
C GLN A 37 -1.44 3.73 -19.60
N ALA A 38 -2.54 2.99 -19.59
CA ALA A 38 -3.64 3.24 -18.68
C ALA A 38 -3.05 3.42 -17.27
N SER A 39 -3.39 4.54 -16.63
CA SER A 39 -3.10 4.76 -15.21
C SER A 39 -3.50 3.49 -14.44
N PRO A 40 -2.74 3.02 -13.44
CA PRO A 40 -3.03 1.77 -12.76
C PRO A 40 -4.48 1.79 -12.27
N GLU A 41 -5.32 0.91 -12.80
CA GLU A 41 -6.72 0.81 -12.40
C GLU A 41 -6.76 0.58 -10.89
N GLY A 42 -7.29 1.56 -10.14
CA GLY A 42 -7.38 1.46 -8.69
C GLY A 42 -8.24 0.24 -8.31
N ARG A 43 -7.67 -0.68 -7.53
CA ARG A 43 -8.39 -1.90 -7.10
C ARG A 43 -9.46 -1.51 -6.07
N THR A 44 -10.65 -2.08 -6.18
CA THR A 44 -11.72 -1.91 -5.18
C THR A 44 -12.10 -3.24 -4.57
N MET A 45 -12.09 -3.31 -3.24
CA MET A 45 -12.35 -4.52 -2.46
C MET A 45 -13.57 -4.32 -1.57
N ILE A 46 -14.43 -5.34 -1.47
CA ILE A 46 -15.55 -5.34 -0.54
C ILE A 46 -15.13 -5.96 0.79
N THR A 47 -15.39 -5.25 1.88
CA THR A 47 -14.97 -5.63 3.23
C THR A 47 -16.16 -5.74 4.19
N HIS A 48 -15.94 -6.33 5.37
CA HIS A 48 -16.86 -6.21 6.50
C HIS A 48 -16.44 -5.08 7.44
N ASN A 49 -17.38 -4.64 8.29
CA ASN A 49 -17.13 -3.56 9.26
C ASN A 49 -16.54 -4.02 10.61
N ASN A 50 -16.71 -5.31 10.95
CA ASN A 50 -16.31 -5.83 12.25
C ASN A 50 -14.79 -6.03 12.38
N TRP A 51 -14.29 -6.02 13.62
CA TRP A 51 -12.93 -6.37 13.97
C TRP A 51 -12.89 -7.78 14.53
N GLY A 52 -12.10 -8.66 13.91
CA GLY A 52 -11.81 -9.99 14.43
C GLY A 52 -10.64 -9.95 15.42
N VAL A 53 -10.87 -10.51 16.60
CA VAL A 53 -9.83 -10.74 17.61
C VAL A 53 -9.67 -12.24 17.76
N ILE A 54 -8.57 -12.75 17.24
CA ILE A 54 -8.21 -14.16 17.35
C ILE A 54 -7.19 -14.28 18.50
N PRO A 55 -7.51 -15.05 19.57
CA PRO A 55 -6.57 -15.33 20.63
C PRO A 55 -5.28 -15.92 20.05
N THR A 56 -4.17 -15.22 20.24
CA THR A 56 -2.85 -15.69 19.79
C THR A 56 -1.98 -15.93 21.03
N PRO A 57 -1.77 -17.18 21.47
CA PRO A 57 -1.06 -17.48 22.73
C PRO A 57 0.35 -16.88 22.82
N GLN A 58 0.98 -16.65 21.67
CA GLN A 58 2.34 -16.08 21.56
C GLN A 58 2.39 -14.59 21.92
N PHE A 59 1.27 -13.86 21.83
CA PHE A 59 1.21 -12.42 22.02
C PHE A 59 0.45 -12.07 23.30
N LYS A 60 1.10 -12.28 24.46
CA LYS A 60 0.49 -11.99 25.77
C LYS A 60 0.48 -10.50 26.12
N ASP A 61 1.36 -9.73 25.48
CA ASP A 61 1.60 -8.32 25.72
C ASP A 61 0.97 -7.40 24.68
N LYS A 62 0.32 -7.93 23.64
CA LYS A 62 -0.43 -7.14 22.66
C LYS A 62 -1.74 -7.83 22.27
N ARG A 63 -2.73 -7.03 21.90
CA ARG A 63 -3.92 -7.50 21.16
C ARG A 63 -3.85 -7.01 19.73
N ILE A 64 -4.20 -7.88 18.79
CA ILE A 64 -4.26 -7.55 17.36
C ILE A 64 -5.71 -7.76 16.91
N TYR A 65 -6.33 -6.66 16.49
CA TYR A 65 -7.65 -6.64 15.89
C TYR A 65 -7.49 -6.61 14.37
N ARG A 66 -8.27 -7.39 13.66
CA ARG A 66 -8.10 -7.60 12.21
C ARG A 66 -9.38 -7.27 11.47
N ARG A 67 -9.28 -6.51 10.38
CA ARG A 67 -10.34 -6.42 9.37
C ARG A 67 -9.95 -7.25 8.17
N TYR A 68 -10.90 -8.04 7.69
CA TYR A 68 -10.71 -8.93 6.56
C TYR A 68 -11.42 -8.43 5.32
N THR A 69 -10.88 -8.82 4.18
CA THR A 69 -11.49 -8.69 2.88
C THR A 69 -11.45 -10.05 2.18
N PHE A 70 -12.31 -10.20 1.17
CA PHE A 70 -12.29 -11.37 0.31
C PHE A 70 -11.56 -11.00 -0.96
N VAL A 71 -10.63 -11.86 -1.36
CA VAL A 71 -9.85 -11.70 -2.57
C VAL A 71 -10.21 -12.85 -3.51
N GLU A 72 -10.88 -12.52 -4.61
CA GLU A 72 -10.99 -13.44 -5.74
C GLU A 72 -9.59 -13.54 -6.38
N LYS A 73 -9.01 -14.74 -6.40
CA LYS A 73 -7.78 -14.95 -7.16
C LYS A 73 -8.10 -14.85 -8.66
N GLY A 74 -7.29 -14.07 -9.38
CA GLY A 74 -7.41 -13.91 -10.84
C GLY A 74 -7.26 -15.24 -11.62
N GLU A 75 -7.88 -15.24 -12.81
CA GLU A 75 -7.98 -16.20 -13.96
C GLU A 75 -7.78 -17.71 -13.80
N ASN A 76 -7.06 -18.21 -12.80
CA ASN A 76 -6.77 -19.64 -12.62
C ASN A 76 -7.79 -20.38 -11.74
N GLY A 77 -8.89 -19.72 -11.36
CA GLY A 77 -10.11 -20.36 -10.84
C GLY A 77 -9.95 -21.16 -9.53
N LYS A 78 -8.95 -20.87 -8.69
CA LYS A 78 -8.78 -21.55 -7.41
C LYS A 78 -8.88 -20.60 -6.21
N ASP A 79 -9.90 -20.91 -5.40
CA ASP A 79 -10.19 -20.52 -4.02
C ASP A 79 -10.12 -19.03 -3.67
N SER A 80 -11.30 -18.43 -3.45
CA SER A 80 -11.44 -17.16 -2.75
C SER A 80 -10.74 -17.24 -1.40
N THR A 81 -9.83 -16.32 -1.12
CA THR A 81 -9.09 -16.29 0.15
C THR A 81 -9.57 -15.14 1.02
N ILE A 82 -9.67 -15.40 2.33
CA ILE A 82 -9.85 -14.37 3.34
C ILE A 82 -8.47 -13.75 3.63
N ALA A 83 -8.29 -12.48 3.30
CA ALA A 83 -7.07 -11.74 3.56
C ALA A 83 -7.30 -10.68 4.64
N ASN A 84 -6.35 -10.47 5.56
CA ASN A 84 -6.37 -9.22 6.32
C ASN A 84 -6.02 -8.09 5.36
N PHE A 85 -6.63 -6.93 5.58
CA PHE A 85 -6.19 -5.72 4.90
C PHE A 85 -5.82 -4.62 5.88
N MET A 86 -6.32 -4.69 7.12
CA MET A 86 -6.06 -3.70 8.15
C MET A 86 -5.94 -4.37 9.50
N LEU A 87 -4.86 -4.08 10.22
CA LEU A 87 -4.63 -4.50 11.58
C LEU A 87 -4.66 -3.28 12.48
N LEU A 88 -5.26 -3.41 13.66
CA LEU A 88 -5.11 -2.48 14.76
C LEU A 88 -4.33 -3.22 15.85
N THR A 89 -3.14 -2.74 16.17
CA THR A 89 -2.27 -3.35 17.16
C THR A 89 -2.29 -2.53 18.44
N CYS A 90 -2.64 -3.19 19.52
CA CYS A 90 -2.86 -2.62 20.82
C CYS A 90 -1.85 -3.22 21.83
N PRO A 91 -0.62 -2.70 21.89
CA PRO A 91 0.40 -3.17 22.82
C PRO A 91 0.13 -2.70 24.25
N ARG A 92 0.47 -3.55 25.22
CA ARG A 92 0.45 -3.24 26.66
C ARG A 92 1.77 -2.58 27.05
N GLY A 93 1.70 -1.59 27.94
CA GLY A 93 2.90 -0.93 28.48
C GLY A 93 3.47 0.18 27.60
N THR A 94 2.93 0.42 26.41
CA THR A 94 3.27 1.58 25.59
C THR A 94 2.05 2.48 25.37
N LYS A 95 2.32 3.75 25.07
CA LYS A 95 1.26 4.73 24.76
C LYS A 95 0.78 4.64 23.31
N GLN A 96 1.57 4.07 22.42
CA GLN A 96 1.31 4.03 20.99
C GLN A 96 0.44 2.83 20.62
N VAL A 97 -0.65 3.13 19.93
CA VAL A 97 -1.49 2.17 19.21
C VAL A 97 -1.24 2.47 17.74
N HIS A 98 -1.15 1.45 16.90
CA HIS A 98 -0.94 1.66 15.47
C HIS A 98 -1.92 0.85 14.65
N ILE A 99 -2.16 1.34 13.45
CA ILE A 99 -2.80 0.58 12.39
C ILE A 99 -1.73 0.18 11.38
N SER A 100 -1.86 -1.01 10.79
CA SER A 100 -1.11 -1.41 9.61
C SER A 100 -2.04 -1.84 8.49
N PHE A 101 -1.66 -1.56 7.25
CA PHE A 101 -2.33 -2.11 6.07
C PHE A 101 -1.48 -3.22 5.47
N GLU A 102 -2.04 -4.44 5.43
CA GLU A 102 -1.38 -5.62 4.85
C GLU A 102 -1.69 -5.67 3.35
N LEU A 103 -0.71 -5.34 2.51
CA LEU A 103 -0.93 -5.12 1.08
C LEU A 103 -0.39 -6.23 0.17
N THR A 104 0.30 -7.22 0.71
CA THR A 104 0.92 -8.35 -0.01
C THR A 104 -0.04 -9.13 -0.90
N HIS A 105 -1.30 -9.24 -0.48
CA HIS A 105 -2.33 -9.94 -1.24
C HIS A 105 -2.79 -9.16 -2.48
N PHE A 106 -2.47 -7.87 -2.57
CA PHE A 106 -2.95 -6.99 -3.63
C PHE A 106 -1.80 -6.42 -4.49
N PHE A 107 -0.61 -6.26 -3.91
CA PHE A 107 0.53 -5.66 -4.58
C PHE A 107 1.81 -6.45 -4.28
N ASP A 108 2.70 -6.48 -5.27
CA ASP A 108 4.10 -6.82 -5.02
C ASP A 108 4.76 -5.62 -4.31
N MET A 109 4.76 -5.66 -2.98
CA MET A 109 5.28 -4.57 -2.16
C MET A 109 6.78 -4.33 -2.35
N ALA A 110 7.55 -5.34 -2.78
CA ALA A 110 8.97 -5.15 -3.10
C ALA A 110 9.16 -4.30 -4.36
N SER A 111 8.23 -4.36 -5.32
CA SER A 111 8.24 -3.45 -6.48
C SER A 111 7.90 -2.01 -6.13
N VAL A 112 7.11 -1.78 -5.07
CA VAL A 112 6.68 -0.45 -4.63
C VAL A 112 7.69 0.18 -3.68
N TYR A 113 8.20 -0.59 -2.72
CA TYR A 113 9.19 -0.20 -1.71
C TYR A 113 10.34 -1.21 -1.66
N PRO A 114 11.37 -1.08 -2.53
CA PRO A 114 12.42 -2.10 -2.69
C PRO A 114 13.27 -2.37 -1.44
N SER A 115 13.42 -1.39 -0.55
CA SER A 115 14.17 -1.55 0.70
C SER A 115 13.43 -2.43 1.73
N GLY A 116 12.12 -2.60 1.60
CA GLY A 116 11.25 -3.15 2.65
C GLY A 116 11.23 -2.31 3.93
N PHE A 117 11.87 -1.14 3.96
CA PHE A 117 11.84 -0.21 5.07
C PHE A 117 11.85 1.24 4.58
N GLU A 118 10.80 1.99 4.90
CA GLU A 118 10.67 3.40 4.53
C GLU A 118 10.07 4.19 5.71
N PRO A 119 10.88 4.88 6.53
CA PRO A 119 10.43 5.50 7.79
C PRO A 119 9.62 6.80 7.60
N ALA A 120 9.53 7.31 6.38
CA ALA A 120 8.81 8.55 6.07
C ALA A 120 8.03 8.40 4.75
N ALA A 121 7.32 7.29 4.61
CA ALA A 121 6.57 7.01 3.40
C ALA A 121 5.46 8.06 3.21
N LYS A 122 5.48 8.72 2.06
CA LYS A 122 4.43 9.67 1.68
C LYS A 122 3.22 8.89 1.22
N ASN A 123 2.27 8.66 2.14
CA ASN A 123 1.02 7.99 1.87
C ASN A 123 -0.15 8.95 2.11
N ARG A 124 -1.22 8.78 1.34
CA ARG A 124 -2.45 9.56 1.50
C ARG A 124 -3.63 8.62 1.66
N ILE A 125 -4.52 8.94 2.59
CA ILE A 125 -5.74 8.17 2.83
C ILE A 125 -6.93 9.05 2.48
N LEU A 126 -7.80 8.58 1.59
CA LEU A 126 -9.11 9.19 1.37
C LEU A 126 -10.15 8.43 2.17
N ILE A 127 -10.95 9.17 2.93
CA ILE A 127 -11.98 8.64 3.82
C ILE A 127 -13.34 9.04 3.28
N ASN A 128 -14.20 8.05 3.01
CA ASN A 128 -15.58 8.22 2.58
C ASN A 128 -15.77 9.19 1.40
N ASP A 129 -14.77 9.28 0.50
CA ASP A 129 -14.69 10.23 -0.63
C ASP A 129 -14.85 11.73 -0.26
N THR A 130 -14.79 12.08 1.02
CA THR A 130 -15.11 13.43 1.53
C THR A 130 -13.93 14.09 2.22
N GLN A 131 -13.04 13.30 2.80
CA GLN A 131 -11.86 13.75 3.49
C GLN A 131 -10.61 13.08 2.89
N ALA A 132 -9.49 13.80 2.90
CA ALA A 132 -8.21 13.23 2.56
C ALA A 132 -7.17 13.64 3.61
N VAL A 133 -6.50 12.66 4.19
CA VAL A 133 -5.56 12.85 5.29
C VAL A 133 -4.17 12.34 4.89
N THR A 134 -3.15 12.96 5.47
CA THR A 134 -1.76 12.55 5.34
C THR A 134 -1.20 12.38 6.74
N MET A 135 -0.99 11.13 7.15
CA MET A 135 -0.38 10.80 8.45
C MET A 135 1.06 10.33 8.22
N PRO A 136 2.00 10.60 9.14
CA PRO A 136 3.31 9.98 9.13
C PRO A 136 3.18 8.46 9.05
N ALA A 137 3.87 7.85 8.09
CA ALA A 137 3.76 6.44 7.82
C ALA A 137 5.14 5.81 7.71
N GLU A 138 5.25 4.59 8.23
CA GLU A 138 6.41 3.73 8.05
C GLU A 138 6.01 2.54 7.19
N VAL A 139 6.86 2.16 6.24
CA VAL A 139 6.74 0.86 5.57
C VAL A 139 7.72 -0.07 6.24
N ILE A 140 7.24 -1.22 6.70
CA ILE A 140 8.11 -2.29 7.22
C ILE A 140 7.66 -3.60 6.58
N SER A 141 8.61 -4.24 5.89
CA SER A 141 8.38 -5.37 4.99
C SER A 141 7.31 -5.04 3.94
N SER A 142 6.08 -5.46 4.18
CA SER A 142 4.97 -5.35 3.23
C SER A 142 3.73 -4.70 3.83
N GLU A 143 3.90 -4.08 4.99
CA GLU A 143 2.86 -3.38 5.71
C GLU A 143 3.16 -1.89 5.76
N ILE A 144 2.10 -1.08 5.66
CA ILE A 144 2.17 0.36 5.86
C ILE A 144 1.59 0.68 7.23
N PHE A 145 2.42 1.19 8.13
CA PHE A 145 2.10 1.50 9.52
C PHE A 145 1.77 2.97 9.69
N PHE A 146 0.79 3.24 10.54
CA PHE A 146 0.45 4.58 10.99
C PHE A 146 0.24 4.54 12.50
N ASP A 147 0.89 5.45 13.22
CA ASP A 147 0.74 5.57 14.67
C ASP A 147 -0.42 6.51 15.04
N ARG A 148 -1.09 6.18 16.14
CA ARG A 148 -2.02 7.08 16.84
C ARG A 148 -1.24 7.94 17.83
N THR A 149 -0.93 9.17 17.45
CA THR A 149 -0.31 10.18 18.30
C THR A 149 -1.33 11.25 18.70
N PRO A 150 -1.03 12.16 19.64
CA PRO A 150 -1.91 13.31 19.90
C PRO A 150 -2.24 14.12 18.65
N GLU A 151 -1.31 14.21 17.71
CA GLU A 151 -1.44 14.98 16.46
C GLU A 151 -2.27 14.24 15.39
N THR A 152 -2.18 12.91 15.33
CA THR A 152 -2.91 12.10 14.32
C THR A 152 -4.20 11.48 14.85
N GLN A 153 -4.55 11.71 16.12
CA GLN A 153 -5.63 11.00 16.80
C GLN A 153 -6.98 11.09 16.07
N GLU A 154 -7.38 12.28 15.62
CA GLU A 154 -8.66 12.49 14.94
C GLU A 154 -8.71 11.75 13.59
N ASP A 155 -7.67 11.93 12.77
CA ASP A 155 -7.55 11.26 11.47
C ASP A 155 -7.48 9.74 11.61
N PHE A 156 -6.75 9.26 12.62
CA PHE A 156 -6.64 7.84 12.95
C PHE A 156 -8.02 7.26 13.33
N ASP A 157 -8.76 7.94 14.20
CA ASP A 157 -10.09 7.50 14.64
C ASP A 157 -11.11 7.57 13.47
N ALA A 158 -10.95 8.54 12.55
CA ALA A 158 -11.73 8.62 11.31
C ALA A 158 -11.42 7.46 10.35
N VAL A 159 -10.15 7.07 10.21
CA VAL A 159 -9.72 5.91 9.42
C VAL A 159 -10.32 4.60 9.98
N LEU A 160 -10.34 4.42 11.30
CA LEU A 160 -10.92 3.23 11.94
C LEU A 160 -12.44 3.08 11.73
N THR A 161 -13.14 4.18 11.53
CA THR A 161 -14.60 4.22 11.39
C THR A 161 -15.08 4.38 9.94
N ALA A 162 -14.16 4.54 9.00
CA ALA A 162 -14.45 4.70 7.59
C ALA A 162 -15.25 3.52 7.01
N SER A 163 -16.37 3.82 6.34
CA SER A 163 -17.09 2.84 5.52
C SER A 163 -16.43 2.66 4.16
N LYS A 164 -15.68 3.65 3.68
CA LYS A 164 -14.87 3.56 2.47
C LYS A 164 -13.51 4.18 2.73
N LEU A 165 -12.44 3.45 2.43
CA LEU A 165 -11.08 3.89 2.62
C LEU A 165 -10.27 3.66 1.36
N THR A 166 -9.65 4.71 0.83
CA THR A 166 -8.73 4.61 -0.31
C THR A 166 -7.33 4.93 0.14
N LEU A 167 -6.41 3.99 0.00
CA LEU A 167 -5.00 4.19 0.26
C LEU A 167 -4.30 4.51 -1.06
N VAL A 168 -3.56 5.62 -1.09
CA VAL A 168 -2.70 6.04 -2.19
C VAL A 168 -1.26 6.06 -1.68
N PHE A 169 -0.37 5.35 -2.36
CA PHE A 169 0.96 5.04 -1.85
C PHE A 169 1.99 4.79 -2.99
N GLY A 170 3.25 4.63 -2.59
CA GLY A 170 4.41 4.55 -3.49
C GLY A 170 5.11 5.89 -3.68
N LYS A 171 6.34 5.84 -4.21
CA LYS A 171 7.23 7.01 -4.36
C LYS A 171 6.60 8.20 -5.07
N GLU A 172 5.72 7.94 -6.03
CA GLU A 172 5.03 8.96 -6.84
C GLU A 172 3.51 8.89 -6.68
N MET A 173 3.01 8.31 -5.58
CA MET A 173 1.56 8.15 -5.32
C MET A 173 0.81 7.42 -6.43
N GLN A 174 1.50 6.53 -7.14
CA GLN A 174 0.99 5.86 -8.33
C GLN A 174 0.12 4.64 -8.03
N ASN A 175 0.21 4.08 -6.81
CA ASN A 175 -0.57 2.91 -6.42
C ASN A 175 -1.82 3.34 -5.65
N ARG A 176 -2.94 2.66 -5.92
CA ARG A 176 -4.23 2.95 -5.28
C ARG A 176 -4.99 1.66 -5.00
N ILE A 177 -5.52 1.56 -3.78
CA ILE A 177 -6.49 0.53 -3.40
C ILE A 177 -7.62 1.12 -2.56
N THR A 178 -8.83 0.70 -2.84
CA THR A 178 -10.06 1.15 -2.18
C THR A 178 -10.70 -0.04 -1.46
N PHE A 179 -11.02 0.13 -0.19
CA PHE A 179 -11.79 -0.82 0.62
C PHE A 179 -13.16 -0.21 0.89
N VAL A 180 -14.23 -0.92 0.51
CA VAL A 180 -15.62 -0.49 0.70
C VAL A 180 -16.29 -1.50 1.62
N SER A 181 -16.68 -1.03 2.80
CA SER A 181 -17.37 -1.86 3.78
C SER A 181 -18.84 -2.00 3.42
N ASN A 182 -19.29 -3.25 3.26
CA ASN A 182 -20.68 -3.56 3.00
C ASN A 182 -21.32 -4.18 4.26
N PRO A 183 -22.30 -3.50 4.88
CA PRO A 183 -23.00 -4.03 6.05
C PRO A 183 -23.68 -5.37 5.77
N LYS A 184 -24.26 -5.57 4.58
CA LYS A 184 -24.91 -6.85 4.21
C LYS A 184 -23.92 -8.00 4.15
N SER A 185 -22.70 -7.73 3.71
CA SER A 185 -21.64 -8.72 3.67
C SER A 185 -21.08 -9.03 5.06
N THR A 186 -21.24 -8.12 6.04
CA THR A 186 -20.68 -8.28 7.39
C THR A 186 -21.26 -9.48 8.14
N GLU A 187 -22.56 -9.77 8.01
CA GLU A 187 -23.18 -10.95 8.65
C GLU A 187 -22.67 -12.26 8.05
N GLY A 188 -22.70 -12.38 6.71
CA GLY A 188 -22.19 -13.55 6.00
C GLY A 188 -20.69 -13.80 6.25
N TYR A 189 -19.90 -12.73 6.28
CA TYR A 189 -18.47 -12.81 6.56
C TYR A 189 -18.18 -13.19 8.00
N THR A 190 -18.94 -12.69 8.98
CA THR A 190 -18.75 -13.08 10.38
C THR A 190 -18.96 -14.58 10.55
N LYS A 191 -19.97 -15.17 9.88
CA LYS A 191 -20.19 -16.62 9.88
C LYS A 191 -19.00 -17.38 9.27
N LEU A 192 -18.56 -17.00 8.07
CA LEU A 192 -17.42 -17.64 7.39
C LEU A 192 -16.12 -17.55 8.20
N LEU A 193 -15.90 -16.42 8.88
CA LEU A 193 -14.73 -16.21 9.74
C LEU A 193 -14.80 -17.08 10.99
N LEU A 194 -15.98 -17.24 11.61
CA LEU A 194 -16.16 -18.15 12.74
C LEU A 194 -15.92 -19.63 12.34
N GLU A 195 -16.29 -20.02 11.12
CA GLU A 195 -15.98 -21.34 10.56
C GLU A 195 -14.47 -21.53 10.36
N HIS A 196 -13.75 -20.50 9.91
CA HIS A 196 -12.29 -20.53 9.76
C HIS A 196 -11.53 -20.45 11.09
N PHE A 197 -12.12 -19.83 12.11
CA PHE A 197 -11.50 -19.62 13.42
C PHE A 197 -12.35 -20.22 14.56
N PRO A 198 -12.57 -21.55 14.57
CA PRO A 198 -13.49 -22.21 15.50
C PRO A 198 -13.05 -22.09 16.97
N ASN A 199 -11.77 -21.81 17.22
CA ASN A 199 -11.19 -21.72 18.57
C ASN A 199 -11.33 -20.32 19.21
N GLY A 200 -12.39 -19.58 18.89
CA GLY A 200 -12.77 -18.39 19.68
C GLY A 200 -12.39 -17.03 19.08
N GLY A 201 -12.48 -16.87 17.76
CA GLY A 201 -12.48 -15.54 17.15
C GLY A 201 -13.64 -14.70 17.67
N LYS A 202 -13.37 -13.56 18.31
CA LYS A 202 -14.41 -12.59 18.73
C LYS A 202 -14.52 -11.49 17.68
N PHE A 203 -15.73 -11.21 17.22
CA PHE A 203 -16.00 -10.12 16.29
C PHE A 203 -16.67 -8.95 17.01
N MET A 204 -16.17 -7.75 16.79
CA MET A 204 -16.54 -6.56 17.55
C MET A 204 -16.76 -5.38 16.60
N THR A 205 -17.63 -4.44 16.96
CA THR A 205 -17.71 -3.15 16.27
C THR A 205 -16.41 -2.34 16.50
N THR A 206 -16.15 -1.28 15.72
CA THR A 206 -14.98 -0.41 15.96
C THR A 206 -14.99 0.17 17.38
N SER A 207 -16.13 0.65 17.87
CA SER A 207 -16.24 1.22 19.22
C SER A 207 -15.96 0.17 20.29
N ASP A 208 -16.46 -1.06 20.13
CA ASP A 208 -16.17 -2.18 21.02
C ASP A 208 -14.69 -2.57 21.00
N GLY A 209 -14.08 -2.65 19.82
CA GLY A 209 -12.66 -2.96 19.65
C GLY A 209 -11.75 -1.94 20.33
N MET A 210 -12.05 -0.64 20.18
CA MET A 210 -11.30 0.42 20.85
C MET A 210 -11.46 0.37 22.37
N ARG A 211 -12.67 0.12 22.89
CA ARG A 211 -12.90 -0.07 24.33
C ARG A 211 -12.17 -1.28 24.89
N ASP A 212 -12.15 -2.39 24.16
CA ASP A 212 -11.40 -3.59 24.54
C ASP A 212 -9.89 -3.33 24.52
N CYS A 213 -9.39 -2.58 23.53
CA CYS A 213 -7.99 -2.16 23.45
C CYS A 213 -7.59 -1.33 24.67
N ASP A 214 -8.35 -0.29 25.00
CA ASP A 214 -8.07 0.54 26.17
C ASP A 214 -8.09 -0.25 27.47
N ARG A 215 -9.05 -1.16 27.63
CA ARG A 215 -9.13 -2.04 28.80
C ARG A 215 -7.92 -2.95 28.88
N PHE A 216 -7.53 -3.58 27.77
CA PHE A 216 -6.37 -4.46 27.72
C PHE A 216 -5.08 -3.73 28.12
N ARG A 217 -4.90 -2.50 27.63
CA ARG A 217 -3.73 -1.67 27.94
C ARG A 217 -3.66 -1.28 29.41
N LYS A 218 -4.81 -1.06 30.05
CA LYS A 218 -4.92 -0.71 31.48
C LYS A 218 -4.88 -1.93 32.41
N SER A 219 -5.16 -3.13 31.91
CA SER A 219 -5.13 -4.35 32.73
C SER A 219 -3.70 -4.61 33.26
N ARG A 220 -3.58 -4.83 34.57
CA ARG A 220 -2.31 -5.19 35.22
C ARG A 220 -1.83 -6.55 34.68
N ARG A 221 -0.51 -6.72 34.57
CA ARG A 221 0.12 -7.98 34.15
C ARG A 221 -0.14 -9.08 35.16
#